data_AF-A0A3S2Z099-F1
#
_entry.id   AF-A0A3S2Z099-F1
#
_cell.length_a   1.000
_cell.length_b   1.000
_cell.length_c   1.000
_cell.angle_alpha   90.00
_cell.angle_beta   90.00
_cell.angle_gamma   90.00
#
_symmetry.space_group_name_H-M   'P 1'
#
loop_
_entity.id
_entity.type
_entity.pdbx_description
1 polymer ?
#
loop_
_entity_poly.entity_id
_entity_poly.type
_entity_poly.pdbx_seq_one_letter_code
_entity_poly.pdbx_strand_id
1 'polypeptide(L)'
;MPISGIPSRAALVDHLIRTRIAGDVATPRDNNLAHYRRLANGDRHYWLGLELGDRWTDEQDVLAVMAERCGVNDDHEFRFGQDTIDPELTVDALERMAARLRKAAAGEERVLFATGHPGGLLDVHRATAAALRAAGCEIVVIPEGLATDEGMVFQFADVAVLERGATLWHTHSPDPMARILDGLEREGRPLPDLVVADHGWAGCAGQRGIDSVGYADSNDPALFIGEAEGTLQVTVPLDDHVTSPRHYDPMTAYLLDAAGLSPTG
;
A
#
# COMPACT_ATOMS: atom_id res chain seq x y z
N MET A 1 -8.44 -10.14 19.68
CA MET A 1 -8.23 -11.60 19.73
C MET A 1 -6.88 -11.86 19.09
N PRO A 2 -6.00 -12.69 19.66
CA PRO A 2 -4.75 -13.02 18.99
C PRO A 2 -5.05 -13.70 17.65
N ILE A 3 -4.20 -13.44 16.65
CA ILE A 3 -4.32 -14.04 15.32
C ILE A 3 -4.31 -15.56 15.48
N SER A 4 -5.35 -16.22 14.97
CA SER A 4 -5.52 -17.66 15.08
C SER A 4 -4.54 -18.39 14.15
N GLY A 5 -3.29 -18.56 14.60
CA GLY A 5 -2.26 -19.29 13.87
C GLY A 5 -1.81 -18.62 12.57
N ILE A 6 -0.72 -19.13 12.00
CA ILE A 6 -0.23 -18.70 10.68
C ILE A 6 -0.93 -19.57 9.63
N PRO A 7 -1.67 -19.00 8.67
CA PRO A 7 -2.33 -19.78 7.64
C PRO A 7 -1.28 -20.38 6.68
N SER A 8 -1.55 -21.58 6.16
CA SER A 8 -0.86 -22.04 4.95
C SER A 8 -1.22 -21.14 3.76
N ARG A 9 -0.40 -21.11 2.70
CA ARG A 9 -0.70 -20.38 1.46
C ARG A 9 -2.10 -20.65 0.92
N ALA A 10 -2.49 -21.92 0.77
CA ALA A 10 -3.82 -22.29 0.28
C ALA A 10 -4.95 -21.78 1.20
N ALA A 11 -4.75 -21.88 2.52
CA ALA A 11 -5.73 -21.35 3.48
C ALA A 11 -5.82 -19.81 3.45
N LEU A 12 -4.72 -19.12 3.14
CA LEU A 12 -4.71 -17.67 2.93
C LEU A 12 -5.46 -17.30 1.65
N VAL A 13 -5.17 -17.95 0.52
CA VAL A 13 -5.90 -17.73 -0.75
C VAL A 13 -7.41 -17.89 -0.54
N ASP A 14 -7.84 -19.00 0.06
CA ASP A 14 -9.26 -19.21 0.36
C ASP A 14 -9.84 -18.13 1.29
N HIS A 15 -9.04 -17.63 2.23
CA HIS A 15 -9.44 -16.56 3.13
C HIS A 15 -9.62 -15.23 2.38
N LEU A 16 -8.65 -14.83 1.56
CA LEU A 16 -8.70 -13.59 0.77
C LEU A 16 -9.96 -13.55 -0.10
N ILE A 17 -10.29 -14.66 -0.76
CA ILE A 17 -11.51 -14.81 -1.58
C ILE A 17 -12.76 -14.65 -0.72
N ARG A 18 -12.88 -15.42 0.37
CA ARG A 18 -14.08 -15.40 1.23
C ARG A 18 -14.34 -14.03 1.85
N THR A 19 -13.29 -13.28 2.16
CA THR A 19 -13.38 -11.96 2.78
C THR A 19 -13.38 -10.82 1.77
N ARG A 20 -13.29 -11.13 0.47
CA ARG A 20 -13.25 -10.17 -0.65
C ARG A 20 -12.08 -9.19 -0.57
N ILE A 21 -10.98 -9.59 0.08
CA ILE A 21 -9.70 -8.88 0.00
C ILE A 21 -9.09 -9.11 -1.38
N ALA A 22 -9.29 -10.30 -1.94
CA ALA A 22 -9.05 -10.61 -3.34
C ALA A 22 -10.18 -11.53 -3.84
N GLY A 23 -10.13 -11.96 -5.11
CA GLY A 23 -11.26 -12.57 -5.81
C GLY A 23 -12.24 -11.50 -6.28
N ASP A 24 -13.55 -11.74 -6.16
CA ASP A 24 -14.58 -10.75 -6.46
C ASP A 24 -14.58 -9.62 -5.42
N VAL A 25 -13.91 -8.50 -5.69
CA VAL A 25 -13.72 -7.37 -4.75
C VAL A 25 -14.98 -6.48 -4.64
N ALA A 26 -15.01 -5.40 -3.86
CA ALA A 26 -16.18 -4.50 -3.85
C ALA A 26 -16.15 -3.52 -5.02
N THR A 27 -14.95 -3.18 -5.49
CA THR A 27 -14.69 -2.17 -6.52
C THR A 27 -15.27 -2.62 -7.89
N PRO A 28 -16.19 -1.84 -8.49
CA PRO A 28 -16.79 -2.18 -9.79
C PRO A 28 -15.83 -1.98 -10.97
N ARG A 29 -16.02 -2.78 -12.01
CA ARG A 29 -15.25 -2.74 -13.26
C ARG A 29 -15.24 -1.36 -13.93
N ASP A 30 -16.39 -0.70 -13.97
CA ASP A 30 -16.51 0.63 -14.57
C ASP A 30 -15.79 1.72 -13.77
N ASN A 31 -15.65 1.54 -12.44
CA ASN A 31 -14.83 2.40 -11.61
C ASN A 31 -13.34 2.22 -11.92
N ASN A 32 -12.86 0.97 -12.00
CA ASN A 32 -11.47 0.65 -12.38
C ASN A 32 -11.10 1.29 -13.72
N LEU A 33 -11.87 1.02 -14.77
CA LEU A 33 -11.62 1.58 -16.11
C LEU A 33 -11.70 3.12 -16.12
N ALA A 34 -12.59 3.72 -15.33
CA ALA A 34 -12.65 5.18 -15.19
C ALA A 34 -11.35 5.74 -14.57
N HIS A 35 -10.78 5.08 -13.57
CA HIS A 35 -9.52 5.50 -12.95
C HIS A 35 -8.33 5.32 -13.90
N TYR A 36 -8.29 4.20 -14.64
CA TYR A 36 -7.24 3.92 -15.62
C TYR A 36 -7.23 4.98 -16.71
N ARG A 37 -8.42 5.35 -17.21
CA ARG A 37 -8.59 6.43 -18.18
C ARG A 37 -8.19 7.80 -17.63
N ARG A 38 -8.47 8.10 -16.36
CA ARG A 38 -8.07 9.38 -15.75
C ARG A 38 -6.56 9.47 -15.58
N LEU A 39 -5.91 8.39 -15.13
CA LEU A 39 -4.46 8.29 -15.11
C LEU A 39 -3.89 8.52 -16.51
N ALA A 40 -4.42 7.82 -17.52
CA ALA A 40 -3.94 7.88 -18.89
C ALA A 40 -4.09 9.27 -19.54
N ASN A 41 -5.13 10.02 -19.14
CA ASN A 41 -5.34 11.39 -19.58
C ASN A 41 -4.50 12.43 -18.81
N GLY A 42 -3.60 11.99 -17.93
CA GLY A 42 -2.69 12.87 -17.18
C GLY A 42 -3.31 13.53 -15.94
N ASP A 43 -4.40 12.98 -15.39
CA ASP A 43 -4.94 13.47 -14.12
C ASP A 43 -4.01 13.05 -12.96
N ARG A 44 -3.26 14.03 -12.46
CA ARG A 44 -2.25 13.85 -11.40
C ARG A 44 -2.82 13.34 -10.08
N HIS A 45 -4.13 13.46 -9.85
CA HIS A 45 -4.75 12.85 -8.67
C HIS A 45 -4.62 11.32 -8.69
N TYR A 46 -4.70 10.71 -9.88
CA TYR A 46 -4.61 9.26 -10.07
C TYR A 46 -3.18 8.77 -10.25
N TRP A 47 -2.19 9.67 -10.25
CA TRP A 47 -0.78 9.30 -10.33
C TRP A 47 -0.19 8.98 -8.95
N LEU A 48 -0.94 9.24 -7.87
CA LEU A 48 -0.58 8.86 -6.50
C LEU A 48 0.84 9.31 -6.12
N GLY A 49 1.24 10.53 -6.53
CA GLY A 49 2.55 11.10 -6.22
C GLY A 49 3.69 10.70 -7.16
N LEU A 50 3.44 9.87 -8.17
CA LEU A 50 4.41 9.53 -9.22
C LEU A 50 4.41 10.56 -10.36
N GLU A 51 5.53 10.62 -11.10
CA GLU A 51 5.68 11.43 -12.30
C GLU A 51 5.78 10.54 -13.56
N LEU A 52 4.62 10.28 -14.16
CA LEU A 52 4.48 9.37 -15.29
C LEU A 52 4.81 10.01 -16.66
N GLY A 53 4.77 11.34 -16.74
CA GLY A 53 4.95 12.07 -18.00
C GLY A 53 3.97 11.59 -19.07
N ASP A 54 4.47 11.38 -20.29
CA ASP A 54 3.65 10.92 -21.43
C ASP A 54 3.73 9.40 -21.66
N ARG A 55 4.30 8.64 -20.72
CA ARG A 55 4.57 7.19 -20.89
C ARG A 55 3.31 6.32 -20.84
N TRP A 56 2.30 6.77 -20.09
CA TRP A 56 1.06 6.04 -19.86
C TRP A 56 -0.10 6.88 -20.39
N THR A 57 -0.23 6.99 -21.72
CA THR A 57 -1.28 7.79 -22.38
C THR A 57 -2.41 6.96 -22.98
N ASP A 58 -2.26 5.63 -22.99
CA ASP A 58 -3.30 4.68 -23.40
C ASP A 58 -3.85 3.93 -22.18
N GLU A 59 -5.17 3.96 -22.01
CA GLU A 59 -5.89 3.20 -20.98
C GLU A 59 -5.65 1.68 -21.13
N GLN A 60 -5.41 1.18 -22.34
CA GLN A 60 -5.16 -0.25 -22.56
C GLN A 60 -3.78 -0.69 -22.07
N ASP A 61 -2.77 0.17 -22.16
CA ASP A 61 -1.45 -0.11 -21.58
C ASP A 61 -1.56 -0.17 -20.05
N VAL A 62 -2.34 0.73 -19.45
CA VAL A 62 -2.65 0.69 -18.00
C VAL A 62 -3.37 -0.61 -17.64
N LEU A 63 -4.40 -1.01 -18.40
CA LEU A 63 -5.13 -2.25 -18.18
C LEU A 63 -4.21 -3.48 -18.27
N ALA A 64 -3.27 -3.50 -19.22
CA ALA A 64 -2.32 -4.60 -19.37
C ALA A 64 -1.43 -4.78 -18.13
N VAL A 65 -0.93 -3.68 -17.55
CA VAL A 65 -0.17 -3.74 -16.27
C VAL A 65 -1.05 -4.22 -15.13
N MET A 66 -2.29 -3.74 -15.07
CA MET A 66 -3.23 -4.15 -14.03
C MET A 66 -3.59 -5.63 -14.13
N ALA A 67 -3.80 -6.15 -15.34
CA ALA A 67 -4.02 -7.57 -15.55
C ALA A 67 -2.80 -8.40 -15.12
N GLU A 68 -1.58 -7.95 -15.45
CA GLU A 68 -0.35 -8.65 -15.09
C GLU A 68 -0.08 -8.66 -13.58
N ARG A 69 -0.25 -7.51 -12.91
CA ARG A 69 0.21 -7.32 -11.52
C ARG A 69 -0.89 -7.43 -10.47
N CYS A 70 -2.11 -7.02 -10.81
CA CYS A 70 -3.27 -7.06 -9.93
C CYS A 70 -4.18 -8.27 -10.24
N GLY A 71 -4.17 -8.76 -11.49
CA GLY A 71 -5.01 -9.88 -11.89
C GLY A 71 -6.46 -9.49 -12.15
N VAL A 72 -6.69 -8.22 -12.53
CA VAL A 72 -7.99 -7.80 -13.07
C VAL A 72 -8.24 -8.50 -14.40
N ASN A 73 -9.51 -8.60 -14.80
CA ASN A 73 -9.86 -9.17 -16.10
C ASN A 73 -9.18 -8.38 -17.24
N ASP A 74 -8.59 -9.04 -18.22
CA ASP A 74 -7.88 -8.41 -19.35
C ASP A 74 -8.79 -8.15 -20.57
N ASP A 75 -10.04 -8.62 -20.55
CA ASP A 75 -11.00 -8.41 -21.64
C ASP A 75 -11.40 -6.94 -21.74
N HIS A 76 -11.05 -6.35 -22.86
CA HIS A 76 -11.40 -4.99 -23.22
C HIS A 76 -12.92 -4.85 -23.33
N GLU A 77 -13.67 -5.84 -23.77
CA GLU A 77 -15.13 -5.72 -23.90
C GLU A 77 -15.87 -5.84 -22.55
N PHE A 78 -15.18 -6.28 -21.49
CA PHE A 78 -15.74 -6.33 -20.14
C PHE A 78 -15.72 -4.96 -19.47
N ARG A 79 -16.77 -4.16 -19.71
CA ARG A 79 -16.86 -2.75 -19.29
C ARG A 79 -17.63 -2.48 -17.98
N PHE A 80 -18.45 -3.41 -17.50
CA PHE A 80 -19.34 -3.20 -16.34
C PHE A 80 -19.49 -4.47 -15.52
N GLY A 81 -19.71 -4.29 -14.21
CA GLY A 81 -19.98 -5.40 -13.29
C GLY A 81 -18.92 -5.52 -12.20
N GLN A 82 -18.78 -6.72 -11.66
CA GLN A 82 -17.83 -7.03 -10.62
C GLN A 82 -16.43 -7.20 -11.22
N ASP A 83 -15.42 -6.49 -10.71
CA ASP A 83 -14.02 -6.77 -11.06
C ASP A 83 -13.37 -7.72 -10.05
N THR A 84 -12.16 -8.17 -10.38
CA THR A 84 -11.39 -9.14 -9.60
C THR A 84 -10.00 -8.67 -9.24
N ILE A 85 -9.49 -9.15 -8.11
CA ILE A 85 -8.05 -9.18 -7.81
C ILE A 85 -7.63 -10.65 -7.76
N ASP A 86 -6.53 -11.03 -8.41
CA ASP A 86 -6.07 -12.42 -8.35
C ASP A 86 -5.46 -12.72 -6.96
N PRO A 87 -6.05 -13.65 -6.18
CA PRO A 87 -5.58 -13.94 -4.83
C PRO A 87 -4.19 -14.60 -4.80
N GLU A 88 -3.77 -15.31 -5.84
CA GLU A 88 -2.41 -15.87 -5.91
C GLU A 88 -1.39 -14.77 -6.16
N LEU A 89 -1.72 -13.77 -7.00
CA LEU A 89 -0.87 -12.59 -7.18
C LEU A 89 -0.75 -11.76 -5.90
N THR A 90 -1.82 -11.66 -5.11
CA THR A 90 -1.77 -11.06 -3.76
C THR A 90 -0.75 -11.81 -2.89
N VAL A 91 -0.82 -13.15 -2.80
CA VAL A 91 0.11 -13.91 -1.95
C VAL A 91 1.54 -13.87 -2.47
N ASP A 92 1.76 -13.91 -3.79
CA ASP A 92 3.09 -13.73 -4.38
C ASP A 92 3.69 -12.37 -4.05
N ALA A 93 2.89 -11.30 -4.10
CA ALA A 93 3.35 -9.97 -3.73
C ALA A 93 3.63 -9.86 -2.24
N LEU A 94 2.84 -10.51 -1.36
CA LEU A 94 3.15 -10.60 0.06
C LEU A 94 4.49 -11.29 0.32
N GLU A 95 4.82 -12.34 -0.44
CA GLU A 95 6.13 -13.03 -0.32
C GLU A 95 7.30 -12.15 -0.80
N ARG A 96 7.11 -11.37 -1.88
CA ARG A 96 8.10 -10.36 -2.31
C ARG A 96 8.28 -9.26 -1.26
N MET A 97 7.17 -8.78 -0.69
CA MET A 97 7.19 -7.78 0.38
C MET A 97 7.89 -8.35 1.62
N ALA A 98 7.58 -9.58 2.02
CA ALA A 98 8.24 -10.27 3.12
C ALA A 98 9.76 -10.36 2.94
N ALA A 99 10.23 -10.63 1.71
CA ALA A 99 11.66 -10.64 1.41
C ALA A 99 12.29 -9.24 1.59
N ARG A 100 11.60 -8.15 1.22
CA ARG A 100 12.09 -6.77 1.44
C ARG A 100 12.07 -6.38 2.92
N LEU A 101 11.04 -6.77 3.68
CA LEU A 101 10.95 -6.55 5.12
C LEU A 101 12.05 -7.31 5.88
N ARG A 102 12.36 -8.54 5.47
CA ARG A 102 13.47 -9.33 6.02
C ARG A 102 14.82 -8.63 5.82
N LYS A 103 15.04 -8.03 4.65
CA LYS A 103 16.24 -7.22 4.38
C LYS A 103 16.30 -5.99 5.29
N ALA A 104 15.17 -5.30 5.48
CA ALA A 104 15.08 -4.16 6.38
C ALA A 104 15.47 -4.54 7.81
N ALA A 105 14.93 -5.66 8.32
CA ALA A 105 15.26 -6.19 9.63
C ALA A 105 16.75 -6.57 9.76
N ALA A 106 17.31 -7.27 8.76
CA ALA A 106 18.72 -7.64 8.76
C ALA A 106 19.68 -6.43 8.72
N GLY A 107 19.23 -5.32 8.13
CA GLY A 107 19.97 -4.06 8.08
C GLY A 107 19.67 -3.10 9.22
N GLU A 108 18.76 -3.44 10.14
CA GLU A 108 18.23 -2.54 11.18
C GLU A 108 17.79 -1.17 10.59
N GLU A 109 17.16 -1.21 9.41
CA GLU A 109 16.81 -0.02 8.62
C GLU A 109 15.87 0.95 9.35
N ARG A 110 15.90 2.23 8.95
CA ARG A 110 14.90 3.24 9.35
C ARG A 110 13.67 3.10 8.48
N VAL A 111 12.55 2.75 9.08
CA VAL A 111 11.30 2.47 8.36
C VAL A 111 10.22 3.46 8.73
N LEU A 112 9.62 4.10 7.73
CA LEU A 112 8.44 4.96 7.90
C LEU A 112 7.19 4.21 7.44
N PHE A 113 6.16 4.21 8.29
CA PHE A 113 4.85 3.65 7.97
C PHE A 113 3.83 4.76 7.79
N ALA A 114 3.02 4.66 6.75
CA ALA A 114 1.94 5.60 6.49
C ALA A 114 0.75 4.94 5.81
N THR A 115 -0.45 5.50 5.97
CA THR A 115 -1.62 5.01 5.24
C THR A 115 -2.56 6.15 4.89
N GLY A 116 -2.99 6.14 3.62
CA GLY A 116 -4.12 6.90 3.12
C GLY A 116 -5.46 6.25 3.45
N HIS A 117 -5.52 4.98 3.84
CA HIS A 117 -6.78 4.26 4.15
C HIS A 117 -6.85 3.72 5.60
N PRO A 118 -6.88 4.62 6.61
CA PRO A 118 -6.75 4.22 8.02
C PRO A 118 -7.88 3.33 8.54
N GLY A 119 -9.04 3.31 7.88
CA GLY A 119 -10.15 2.44 8.25
C GLY A 119 -9.86 0.94 8.04
N GLY A 120 -9.09 0.61 7.01
CA GLY A 120 -8.75 -0.78 6.66
C GLY A 120 -7.33 -1.17 7.05
N LEU A 121 -6.34 -0.36 6.67
CA LEU A 121 -4.92 -0.77 6.65
C LEU A 121 -4.11 -0.33 7.88
N LEU A 122 -4.67 0.51 8.75
CA LEU A 122 -3.94 1.01 9.93
C LEU A 122 -3.39 -0.13 10.82
N ASP A 123 -4.18 -1.16 11.09
CA ASP A 123 -3.75 -2.28 11.96
C ASP A 123 -2.69 -3.16 11.27
N VAL A 124 -2.74 -3.28 9.94
CA VAL A 124 -1.74 -4.00 9.12
C VAL A 124 -0.38 -3.31 9.23
N HIS A 125 -0.35 -2.00 8.99
CA HIS A 125 0.85 -1.18 9.11
C HIS A 125 1.37 -1.18 10.55
N ARG A 126 0.50 -0.98 11.55
CA ARG A 126 0.88 -1.02 12.97
C ARG A 126 1.53 -2.35 13.36
N ALA A 127 0.94 -3.47 12.97
CA ALA A 127 1.48 -4.79 13.29
C ALA A 127 2.85 -5.02 12.64
N THR A 128 3.02 -4.55 11.39
CA THR A 128 4.29 -4.63 10.67
C THR A 128 5.36 -3.74 11.30
N ALA A 129 5.02 -2.51 11.67
CA ALA A 129 5.89 -1.59 12.39
C ALA A 129 6.37 -2.17 13.73
N ALA A 130 5.45 -2.75 14.51
CA ALA A 130 5.78 -3.40 15.77
C ALA A 130 6.74 -4.58 15.60
N ALA A 131 6.56 -5.38 14.55
CA ALA A 131 7.42 -6.53 14.26
C ALA A 131 8.83 -6.11 13.82
N LEU A 132 8.96 -5.10 12.95
CA LEU A 132 10.26 -4.55 12.56
C LEU A 132 10.98 -3.88 13.73
N ARG A 133 10.24 -3.14 14.58
CA ARG A 133 10.80 -2.55 15.81
C ARG A 133 11.36 -3.64 16.74
N ALA A 134 10.63 -4.74 16.90
CA ALA A 134 11.10 -5.89 17.70
C ALA A 134 12.33 -6.57 17.10
N ALA A 135 12.50 -6.48 15.77
CA ALA A 135 13.66 -6.98 15.05
C ALA A 135 14.86 -6.00 15.00
N GLY A 136 14.76 -4.82 15.63
CA GLY A 136 15.85 -3.85 15.75
C GLY A 136 15.77 -2.64 14.81
N CYS A 137 14.79 -2.59 13.90
CA CYS A 137 14.61 -1.41 13.04
C CYS A 137 14.22 -0.16 13.83
N GLU A 138 14.68 0.99 13.37
CA GLU A 138 14.18 2.28 13.81
C GLU A 138 12.86 2.59 13.09
N ILE A 139 11.76 2.75 13.82
CA ILE A 139 10.51 3.25 13.23
C ILE A 139 10.50 4.77 13.32
N VAL A 140 10.47 5.43 12.16
CA VAL A 140 10.62 6.89 12.03
C VAL A 140 9.45 7.61 12.71
N VAL A 141 9.79 8.51 13.63
CA VAL A 141 8.81 9.44 14.25
C VAL A 141 8.69 10.68 13.37
N ILE A 142 7.49 11.04 12.92
CA ILE A 142 7.33 12.20 12.03
C ILE A 142 7.54 13.54 12.78
N PRO A 143 7.96 14.62 12.09
CA PRO A 143 7.89 15.98 12.64
C PRO A 143 6.48 16.37 13.12
N GLU A 144 6.40 17.17 14.17
CA GLU A 144 5.11 17.68 14.68
C GLU A 144 4.59 18.86 13.84
N GLY A 145 3.27 19.11 13.91
CA GLY A 145 2.66 20.31 13.34
C GLY A 145 2.59 20.34 11.81
N LEU A 146 2.70 19.19 11.15
CA LEU A 146 2.61 19.07 9.71
C LEU A 146 1.16 19.27 9.23
N ALA A 147 0.97 20.21 8.32
CA ALA A 147 -0.32 20.56 7.73
C ALA A 147 -0.29 20.39 6.21
N THR A 148 -1.42 19.98 5.66
CA THR A 148 -1.71 19.83 4.23
C THR A 148 -2.97 20.63 3.90
N ASP A 149 -3.31 20.73 2.62
CA ASP A 149 -4.58 21.36 2.21
C ASP A 149 -5.81 20.55 2.65
N GLU A 150 -5.65 19.24 2.92
CA GLU A 150 -6.74 18.33 3.28
C GLU A 150 -6.90 18.14 4.80
N GLY A 151 -5.87 18.45 5.60
CA GLY A 151 -5.86 18.21 7.04
C GLY A 151 -4.47 18.24 7.66
N MET A 152 -4.37 17.73 8.88
CA MET A 152 -3.10 17.61 9.60
C MET A 152 -2.52 16.20 9.43
N VAL A 153 -1.19 16.09 9.42
CA VAL A 153 -0.53 14.77 9.42
C VAL A 153 -0.20 14.39 10.85
N PHE A 154 -0.81 13.31 11.31
CA PHE A 154 -0.63 12.76 12.65
C PHE A 154 0.04 11.39 12.56
N GLN A 155 0.65 10.94 13.65
CA GLN A 155 1.16 9.57 13.75
C GLN A 155 0.47 8.85 14.90
N PHE A 156 -0.24 7.77 14.57
CA PHE A 156 -0.94 6.93 15.53
C PHE A 156 -0.41 5.51 15.44
N ALA A 157 0.00 4.97 16.60
CA ALA A 157 0.54 3.61 16.70
C ALA A 157 1.66 3.35 15.67
N ASP A 158 2.62 4.28 15.59
CA ASP A 158 3.75 4.29 14.65
C ASP A 158 3.38 4.52 13.15
N VAL A 159 2.11 4.70 12.80
CA VAL A 159 1.65 4.90 11.41
C VAL A 159 1.21 6.35 11.18
N ALA A 160 1.78 6.99 10.16
CA ALA A 160 1.36 8.32 9.73
C ALA A 160 0.00 8.27 9.00
N VAL A 161 -0.88 9.20 9.32
CA VAL A 161 -2.27 9.27 8.84
C VAL A 161 -2.70 10.73 8.66
N LEU A 162 -3.71 10.95 7.80
CA LEU A 162 -4.36 12.25 7.68
C LEU A 162 -5.47 12.38 8.74
N GLU A 163 -5.44 13.47 9.50
CA GLU A 163 -6.42 13.82 10.53
C GLU A 163 -7.13 15.12 10.17
N ARG A 164 -8.46 15.15 10.30
CA ARG A 164 -9.25 16.37 10.22
C ARG A 164 -10.48 16.28 11.12
N GLY A 165 -10.56 17.17 12.10
CA GLY A 165 -11.75 17.35 12.94
C GLY A 165 -12.03 16.17 13.88
N ALA A 166 -10.99 15.67 14.54
CA ALA A 166 -10.98 14.47 15.39
C ALA A 166 -11.32 13.16 14.65
N THR A 167 -11.08 13.10 13.35
CA THR A 167 -11.37 11.92 12.49
C THR A 167 -10.14 11.60 11.65
N LEU A 168 -9.84 10.30 11.48
CA LEU A 168 -8.83 9.84 10.54
C LEU A 168 -9.47 9.73 9.15
N TRP A 169 -8.89 10.39 8.16
CA TRP A 169 -9.49 10.51 6.82
C TRP A 169 -8.81 9.61 5.80
N HIS A 170 -9.64 9.13 4.87
CA HIS A 170 -9.18 8.55 3.63
C HIS A 170 -8.54 9.63 2.75
N THR A 171 -7.38 9.35 2.15
CA THR A 171 -6.76 10.25 1.17
C THR A 171 -5.86 9.50 0.17
N HIS A 172 -5.96 9.92 -1.09
CA HIS A 172 -5.06 9.51 -2.18
C HIS A 172 -3.93 10.53 -2.37
N SER A 173 -3.95 11.65 -1.63
CA SER A 173 -3.02 12.76 -1.81
C SER A 173 -1.59 12.37 -1.45
N PRO A 174 -0.59 12.78 -2.25
CA PRO A 174 0.82 12.61 -1.91
C PRO A 174 1.36 13.69 -0.96
N ASP A 175 0.63 14.81 -0.77
CA ASP A 175 1.09 15.94 0.04
C ASP A 175 1.49 15.53 1.48
N PRO A 176 0.75 14.68 2.21
CA PRO A 176 1.15 14.27 3.55
C PRO A 176 2.54 13.65 3.63
N MET A 177 2.89 12.76 2.69
CA MET A 177 4.23 12.15 2.63
C MET A 177 5.29 13.21 2.29
N ALA A 178 5.02 14.09 1.33
CA ALA A 178 5.93 15.19 1.00
C ALA A 178 6.23 16.07 2.23
N ARG A 179 5.21 16.42 3.03
CA ARG A 179 5.38 17.20 4.27
C ARG A 179 6.23 16.48 5.31
N ILE A 180 6.10 15.16 5.44
CA ILE A 180 6.94 14.38 6.36
C ILE A 180 8.40 14.44 5.92
N LEU A 181 8.68 14.11 4.64
CA LEU A 181 10.03 14.04 4.12
C LEU A 181 10.74 15.41 4.17
N ASP A 182 10.06 16.46 3.71
CA ASP A 182 10.59 17.83 3.76
C ASP A 182 10.78 18.30 5.21
N GLY A 183 9.88 17.88 6.11
CA GLY A 183 9.99 18.18 7.54
C GLY A 183 11.21 17.54 8.20
N LEU A 184 11.52 16.28 7.87
CA LEU A 184 12.70 15.57 8.34
C LEU A 184 13.98 16.28 7.87
N GLU A 185 14.05 16.62 6.57
CA GLU A 185 15.19 17.34 5.99
C GLU A 185 15.39 18.71 6.65
N ARG A 186 14.32 19.47 6.85
CA ARG A 186 14.34 20.78 7.51
C ARG A 186 14.87 20.71 8.95
N GLU A 187 14.61 19.61 9.65
CA GLU A 187 15.12 19.37 11.01
C GLU A 187 16.54 18.78 11.03
N GLY A 188 17.15 18.56 9.87
CA GLY A 188 18.45 17.91 9.75
C GLY A 188 18.43 16.43 10.19
N ARG A 189 17.25 15.80 10.14
CA ARG A 189 17.04 14.40 10.51
C ARG A 189 17.24 13.52 9.27
N PRO A 190 17.75 12.30 9.44
CA PRO A 190 17.84 11.37 8.33
C PRO A 190 16.47 11.03 7.74
N LEU A 191 16.43 10.82 6.43
CA LEU A 191 15.29 10.23 5.73
C LEU A 191 15.19 8.72 6.04
N PRO A 192 13.99 8.11 5.91
CA PRO A 192 13.83 6.67 6.01
C PRO A 192 14.62 5.94 4.93
N ASP A 193 15.12 4.75 5.26
CA ASP A 193 15.72 3.82 4.31
C ASP A 193 14.62 3.01 3.58
N LEU A 194 13.46 2.83 4.20
CA LEU A 194 12.30 2.16 3.63
C LEU A 194 10.99 2.90 4.00
N VAL A 195 10.09 3.03 3.04
CA VAL A 195 8.69 3.41 3.28
C VAL A 195 7.77 2.22 3.02
N VAL A 196 6.91 1.93 3.98
CA VAL A 196 5.81 0.96 3.84
C VAL A 196 4.49 1.74 3.92
N ALA A 197 3.80 1.87 2.80
CA ALA A 197 2.62 2.73 2.72
C ALA A 197 1.58 2.28 1.68
N ASP A 198 0.65 3.15 1.34
CA ASP A 198 -0.37 2.96 0.30
C ASP A 198 -0.73 4.31 -0.34
N HIS A 199 -1.50 4.27 -1.44
CA HIS A 199 -1.90 5.41 -2.27
C HIS A 199 -0.78 6.44 -2.54
N GLY A 200 -1.09 7.73 -2.44
CA GLY A 200 -0.20 8.86 -2.65
C GLY A 200 1.03 8.87 -1.74
N TRP A 201 0.97 8.19 -0.59
CA TRP A 201 2.07 8.14 0.36
C TRP A 201 3.21 7.26 -0.16
N ALA A 202 2.87 6.07 -0.67
CA ALA A 202 3.86 5.16 -1.24
C ALA A 202 4.44 5.73 -2.54
N GLY A 203 3.61 6.25 -3.43
CA GLY A 203 4.08 6.80 -4.70
C GLY A 203 4.94 8.05 -4.53
N CYS A 204 4.59 8.95 -3.61
CA CYS A 204 5.44 10.11 -3.28
C CYS A 204 6.84 9.70 -2.77
N ALA A 205 6.90 8.73 -1.85
CA ALA A 205 8.18 8.25 -1.33
C ALA A 205 9.04 7.61 -2.42
N GLY A 206 8.46 6.73 -3.24
CA GLY A 206 9.14 6.13 -4.39
C GLY A 206 9.63 7.19 -5.38
N GLN A 207 8.80 8.18 -5.70
CA GLN A 207 9.16 9.29 -6.59
C GLN A 207 10.32 10.14 -6.05
N ARG A 208 10.47 10.22 -4.73
CA ARG A 208 11.59 10.89 -4.04
C ARG A 208 12.84 10.03 -3.97
N GLY A 209 12.84 8.83 -4.57
CA GLY A 209 13.97 7.92 -4.63
C GLY A 209 14.19 7.11 -3.34
N ILE A 210 13.17 7.03 -2.48
CA ILE A 210 13.21 6.21 -1.27
C ILE A 210 12.65 4.83 -1.61
N ASP A 211 13.35 3.77 -1.21
CA ASP A 211 12.85 2.40 -1.33
C ASP A 211 11.44 2.29 -0.74
N SER A 212 10.48 1.91 -1.57
CA SER A 212 9.07 1.93 -1.19
C SER A 212 8.36 0.63 -1.57
N VAL A 213 7.57 0.11 -0.64
CA VAL A 213 6.63 -1.00 -0.85
C VAL A 213 5.25 -0.59 -0.36
N GLY A 214 4.20 -1.16 -0.94
CA GLY A 214 2.85 -0.80 -0.49
C GLY A 214 1.73 -1.70 -0.94
N TYR A 215 0.54 -1.36 -0.45
CA TYR A 215 -0.73 -2.00 -0.80
C TYR A 215 -1.51 -1.11 -1.76
N ALA A 216 -2.26 -1.69 -2.70
CA ALA A 216 -3.11 -0.95 -3.62
C ALA A 216 -4.32 -1.77 -4.08
N ASP A 217 -5.48 -1.10 -4.17
CA ASP A 217 -6.68 -1.65 -4.78
C ASP A 217 -6.59 -1.62 -6.32
N SER A 218 -7.42 -2.44 -6.94
CA SER A 218 -7.65 -2.56 -8.38
C SER A 218 -8.02 -1.24 -9.08
N ASN A 219 -8.48 -0.21 -8.36
CA ASN A 219 -8.72 1.14 -8.92
C ASN A 219 -7.56 2.13 -8.71
N ASP A 220 -6.43 1.69 -8.15
CA ASP A 220 -5.23 2.51 -7.89
C ASP A 220 -4.04 2.08 -8.76
N PRO A 221 -4.13 2.26 -10.09
CA PRO A 221 -3.17 1.70 -11.04
C PRO A 221 -1.75 2.26 -10.90
N ALA A 222 -1.59 3.45 -10.35
CA ALA A 222 -0.30 4.14 -10.34
C ALA A 222 0.77 3.39 -9.55
N LEU A 223 0.45 2.72 -8.44
CA LEU A 223 1.48 1.99 -7.68
C LEU A 223 1.98 0.76 -8.44
N PHE A 224 1.10 0.04 -9.14
CA PHE A 224 1.48 -1.08 -10.01
C PHE A 224 2.34 -0.64 -11.19
N ILE A 225 2.01 0.51 -11.80
CA ILE A 225 2.84 1.16 -12.81
C ILE A 225 4.20 1.55 -12.21
N GLY A 226 4.22 2.10 -11.00
CA GLY A 226 5.45 2.44 -10.29
C GLY A 226 6.33 1.21 -10.02
N GLU A 227 5.75 0.05 -9.71
CA GLU A 227 6.48 -1.23 -9.62
C GLU A 227 6.98 -1.69 -11.00
N ALA A 228 6.19 -1.51 -12.06
CA ALA A 228 6.61 -1.83 -13.43
C ALA A 228 7.77 -0.96 -13.93
N GLU A 229 7.83 0.31 -13.53
CA GLU A 229 8.93 1.23 -13.84
C GLU A 229 10.13 1.10 -12.89
N GLY A 230 10.00 0.34 -11.80
CA GLY A 230 11.03 0.18 -10.76
C GLY A 230 11.12 1.34 -9.76
N THR A 231 10.18 2.29 -9.80
CA THR A 231 10.05 3.38 -8.82
C THR A 231 9.55 2.86 -7.47
N LEU A 232 8.70 1.84 -7.47
CA LEU A 232 8.35 1.04 -6.29
C LEU A 232 8.98 -0.35 -6.39
N GLN A 233 9.29 -0.94 -5.23
CA GLN A 233 9.89 -2.26 -5.16
C GLN A 233 8.83 -3.38 -5.21
N VAL A 234 7.70 -3.19 -4.52
CA VAL A 234 6.59 -4.16 -4.45
C VAL A 234 5.27 -3.42 -4.25
N THR A 235 4.26 -3.78 -5.04
CA THR A 235 2.87 -3.43 -4.80
C THR A 235 2.05 -4.70 -4.58
N VAL A 236 1.39 -4.79 -3.42
CA VAL A 236 0.53 -5.93 -3.06
C VAL A 236 -0.91 -5.60 -3.45
N PRO A 237 -1.50 -6.32 -4.44
CA PRO A 237 -2.87 -6.08 -4.83
C PRO A 237 -3.84 -6.60 -3.76
N LEU A 238 -4.73 -5.75 -3.29
CA LEU A 238 -5.82 -6.10 -2.37
C LEU A 238 -6.92 -5.05 -2.39
N ASP A 239 -8.16 -5.43 -2.10
CA ASP A 239 -9.22 -4.49 -1.72
C ASP A 239 -8.87 -3.94 -0.33
N ASP A 240 -8.68 -2.63 -0.23
CA ASP A 240 -8.29 -1.96 1.02
C ASP A 240 -9.51 -1.62 1.92
N HIS A 241 -10.73 -1.85 1.44
CA HIS A 241 -11.99 -1.55 2.13
C HIS A 241 -12.94 -2.75 2.24
N VAL A 242 -12.54 -3.75 3.02
CA VAL A 242 -13.44 -4.86 3.34
C VAL A 242 -14.34 -4.61 4.55
N THR A 243 -15.42 -5.39 4.66
CA THR A 243 -16.47 -5.23 5.69
C THR A 243 -15.96 -5.27 7.13
N SER A 244 -14.85 -5.98 7.38
CA SER A 244 -14.20 -6.00 8.69
C SER A 244 -12.69 -5.88 8.54
N PRO A 245 -12.04 -4.87 9.16
CA PRO A 245 -10.59 -4.73 9.16
C PRO A 245 -9.87 -5.95 9.76
N ARG A 246 -10.56 -6.74 10.61
CA ARG A 246 -10.04 -8.00 11.17
C ARG A 246 -9.83 -9.09 10.12
N HIS A 247 -10.36 -8.93 8.91
CA HIS A 247 -10.09 -9.85 7.81
C HIS A 247 -8.63 -9.76 7.34
N TYR A 248 -7.89 -8.68 7.63
CA TYR A 248 -6.47 -8.61 7.33
C TYR A 248 -5.59 -9.35 8.36
N ASP A 249 -6.14 -9.81 9.49
CA ASP A 249 -5.36 -10.47 10.56
C ASP A 249 -4.59 -11.71 10.02
N PRO A 250 -5.20 -12.66 9.27
CA PRO A 250 -4.47 -13.82 8.73
C PRO A 250 -3.44 -13.46 7.66
N MET A 251 -3.75 -12.46 6.83
CA MET A 251 -2.83 -11.92 5.81
C MET A 251 -1.59 -11.32 6.47
N THR A 252 -1.79 -10.54 7.54
CA THR A 252 -0.72 -9.91 8.31
C THR A 252 0.14 -10.97 9.00
N ALA A 253 -0.45 -11.99 9.62
CA ALA A 253 0.33 -13.09 10.21
C ALA A 253 1.14 -13.85 9.17
N TYR A 254 0.59 -14.10 7.98
CA TYR A 254 1.32 -14.73 6.88
C TYR A 254 2.51 -13.88 6.43
N LEU A 255 2.31 -12.58 6.19
CA LEU A 255 3.37 -11.65 5.82
C LEU A 255 4.52 -11.66 6.83
N LEU A 256 4.19 -11.57 8.12
CA LEU A 256 5.18 -11.55 9.19
C LEU A 256 5.93 -12.88 9.31
N ASP A 257 5.25 -14.02 9.20
CA ASP A 257 5.91 -15.34 9.20
C ASP A 257 6.82 -15.53 7.99
N ALA A 258 6.32 -15.19 6.79
CA ALA A 258 7.09 -15.22 5.56
C ALA A 258 8.30 -14.28 5.60
N ALA A 259 8.28 -13.22 6.42
CA ALA A 259 9.42 -12.32 6.65
C ALA A 259 10.38 -12.81 7.74
N GLY A 260 10.00 -13.84 8.52
CA GLY A 260 10.73 -14.27 9.72
C GLY A 260 10.60 -13.30 10.89
N LEU A 261 9.49 -12.58 10.95
CA LEU A 261 9.18 -11.51 11.92
C LEU A 261 8.01 -11.87 12.85
N SER A 262 7.55 -13.13 12.85
CA SER A 262 6.52 -13.56 13.79
C SER A 262 6.98 -13.33 15.23
N PRO A 263 6.09 -12.91 16.14
CA PRO A 263 6.42 -12.80 17.55
C PRO A 263 6.97 -14.13 18.04
N THR A 264 8.20 -14.13 18.56
CA THR A 264 8.69 -15.27 19.33
C THR A 264 7.78 -15.41 20.54
N GLY A 265 7.01 -16.50 20.60
CA GLY A 265 6.18 -16.85 21.74
C GLY A 265 6.99 -17.06 23.02
#